data_AF-A0AAN8A7Y3-F1
#
_entry.id   AF-A0AAN8A7Y3-F1
#
_cell.length_a   1.000
_cell.length_b   1.000
_cell.length_c   1.000
_cell.angle_alpha   90.00
_cell.angle_beta   90.00
_cell.angle_gamma   90.00
#
_symmetry.space_group_name_H-M   'P 1'
#
loop_
_entity.id
_entity.type
_entity.pdbx_description
1 polymer ?
#
loop_
_entity_poly.entity_id
_entity_poly.type
_entity_poly.pdbx_seq_one_letter_code
_entity_poly.pdbx_strand_id
1 'polypeptide(L)'
;MKYAVLSLTFGYGKEKVLLKDIELWDENIITNIKDRPLIWSGRYVSYVSVQKLPLWIYDKEQPTPWHCYSNCSKTCNYFNIKLKSLNRSMIAEIHNNSMDSASQTRLALFYVKNNSIMCKLLSTKLKSKIDEHITTSSNANINSAMVTKTNSKFSVSKKPTHSLLNKKVHFNDTLSKLILTGLRLRDIPNTSSGFTKLYKMTFQAAEFTHREDVKKYDYQVPFELLQQTVEILLKLFTKT
;
A
#
# COMPACT_ATOMS: atom_id res chain seq x y z
N MET A 1 -15.29 -27.82 12.06
CA MET A 1 -15.67 -28.59 10.85
C MET A 1 -15.13 -27.90 9.59
N LYS A 2 -15.07 -28.62 8.46
CA LYS A 2 -14.68 -28.07 7.15
C LYS A 2 -15.72 -27.05 6.67
N TYR A 3 -15.32 -25.79 6.62
CA TYR A 3 -16.20 -24.67 6.27
C TYR A 3 -16.23 -24.40 4.76
N ALA A 4 -15.05 -24.31 4.14
CA ALA A 4 -14.94 -24.01 2.71
C ALA A 4 -13.74 -24.71 2.06
N VAL A 5 -13.82 -24.91 0.74
CA VAL A 5 -12.71 -25.36 -0.11
C VAL A 5 -12.35 -24.25 -1.07
N LEU A 6 -11.12 -23.77 -0.98
CA LEU A 6 -10.59 -22.69 -1.79
C LEU A 6 -9.63 -23.22 -2.86
N SER A 7 -9.74 -22.62 -4.05
CA SER A 7 -8.76 -22.75 -5.13
C SER A 7 -8.12 -21.39 -5.41
N LEU A 8 -6.78 -21.33 -5.42
CA LEU A 8 -6.02 -20.09 -5.62
C LEU A 8 -5.24 -20.12 -6.93
N THR A 9 -5.44 -19.09 -7.74
CA THR A 9 -4.70 -18.86 -8.98
C THR A 9 -3.53 -17.90 -8.76
N PHE A 10 -2.36 -18.25 -9.27
CA PHE A 10 -1.15 -17.45 -9.26
C PHE A 10 -0.73 -17.15 -10.70
N GLY A 11 -0.33 -15.90 -10.98
CA GLY A 11 0.16 -15.46 -12.28
C GLY A 11 -0.91 -14.85 -13.20
N TYR A 12 -0.47 -14.37 -14.35
CA TYR A 12 -1.31 -13.83 -15.43
C TYR A 12 -0.92 -14.54 -16.74
N GLY A 13 -1.88 -14.73 -17.67
CA GLY A 13 -1.59 -15.31 -18.99
C GLY A 13 -1.42 -16.84 -19.00
N LYS A 14 -0.39 -17.34 -19.70
CA LYS A 14 -0.15 -18.78 -19.98
C LYS A 14 0.54 -19.53 -18.82
N GLU A 15 1.22 -18.83 -17.92
CA GLU A 15 1.89 -19.41 -16.75
C GLU A 15 1.02 -19.31 -15.49
N LYS A 16 -0.18 -19.91 -15.54
CA LYS A 16 -1.09 -19.95 -14.39
C LYS A 16 -0.79 -21.17 -13.53
N VAL A 17 -0.36 -20.92 -12.29
CA VAL A 17 -0.24 -21.97 -11.28
C VAL A 17 -1.51 -21.98 -10.46
N LEU A 18 -2.17 -23.13 -10.38
CA LEU A 18 -3.40 -23.31 -9.62
C LEU A 18 -3.11 -24.17 -8.39
N LEU A 19 -3.26 -23.58 -7.21
CA LEU A 19 -3.32 -24.33 -5.95
C LEU A 19 -4.78 -24.72 -5.71
N LYS A 20 -4.99 -26.01 -5.48
CA LYS A 20 -6.32 -26.58 -5.21
C LYS A 20 -6.36 -27.11 -3.79
N ASP A 21 -7.57 -27.42 -3.34
CA ASP A 21 -7.81 -28.17 -2.11
C ASP A 21 -7.29 -27.44 -0.86
N ILE A 22 -7.48 -26.13 -0.79
CA ILE A 22 -7.20 -25.36 0.43
C ILE A 22 -8.46 -25.41 1.28
N GLU A 23 -8.47 -26.26 2.29
CA GLU A 23 -9.60 -26.42 3.19
C GLU A 23 -9.52 -25.42 4.33
N LEU A 24 -10.59 -24.64 4.51
CA LEU A 24 -10.75 -23.73 5.63
C LEU A 24 -11.60 -24.41 6.69
N TRP A 25 -11.07 -24.52 7.89
CA TRP A 25 -11.71 -25.16 9.03
C TRP A 25 -11.96 -24.12 10.12
N ASP A 26 -13.18 -24.13 10.65
CA ASP A 26 -13.54 -23.34 11.82
C ASP A 26 -13.91 -24.28 12.96
N GLU A 27 -13.37 -24.01 14.13
CA GLU A 27 -13.69 -24.74 15.36
C GLU A 27 -15.00 -24.26 15.96
N ASN A 28 -15.40 -23.01 15.69
CA ASN A 28 -16.58 -22.38 16.30
C ASN A 28 -17.86 -22.59 15.49
N ILE A 29 -17.77 -23.17 14.29
CA ILE A 29 -18.93 -23.40 13.43
C ILE A 29 -19.58 -24.74 13.80
N ILE A 30 -20.68 -24.64 14.53
CA ILE A 30 -21.68 -25.68 14.70
C ILE A 30 -22.66 -25.57 13.51
N THR A 31 -22.21 -25.87 12.30
CA THR A 31 -23.14 -26.03 11.17
C THR A 31 -23.74 -27.43 11.22
N ASN A 32 -25.04 -27.53 10.93
CA ASN A 32 -25.72 -28.80 10.76
C ASN A 32 -24.93 -29.67 9.77
N ILE A 33 -24.77 -30.94 10.10
CA ILE A 33 -23.96 -31.98 9.40
C ILE A 33 -24.30 -32.13 7.89
N LYS A 34 -25.33 -31.45 7.39
CA LYS A 34 -25.85 -31.54 6.02
C LYS A 34 -25.39 -30.43 5.06
N ASP A 35 -24.73 -29.38 5.54
CA ASP A 35 -24.28 -28.31 4.65
C ASP A 35 -22.96 -28.69 3.96
N ARG A 36 -23.01 -28.80 2.63
CA ARG A 36 -21.81 -29.02 1.81
C ARG A 36 -20.86 -27.83 2.00
N PRO A 37 -19.53 -28.06 2.06
CA PRO A 37 -18.57 -26.98 2.23
C PRO A 37 -18.66 -25.99 1.06
N LEU A 38 -18.56 -24.69 1.35
CA LEU A 38 -18.60 -23.65 0.34
C LEU A 38 -17.40 -23.77 -0.61
N ILE A 39 -17.63 -23.68 -1.92
CA ILE A 39 -16.56 -23.70 -2.91
C ILE A 39 -16.20 -22.26 -3.25
N TRP A 40 -14.97 -21.88 -2.93
CA TRP A 40 -14.43 -20.56 -3.19
C TRP A 40 -13.33 -20.62 -4.25
N SER A 41 -13.29 -19.58 -5.06
CA SER A 41 -12.20 -19.37 -6.02
C SER A 41 -11.49 -18.08 -5.68
N GLY A 42 -10.19 -18.03 -5.86
CA GLY A 42 -9.43 -16.86 -5.50
C GLY A 42 -8.20 -16.66 -6.35
N ARG A 43 -7.66 -15.46 -6.20
CA ARG A 43 -6.51 -14.97 -6.94
C ARG A 43 -5.48 -14.45 -5.96
N TYR A 44 -4.25 -14.88 -6.12
CA TYR A 44 -3.15 -14.29 -5.38
C TYR A 44 -2.94 -12.82 -5.77
N VAL A 45 -2.76 -11.98 -4.75
CA VAL A 45 -2.50 -10.55 -4.92
C VAL A 45 -1.03 -10.24 -4.64
N SER A 46 -0.59 -10.45 -3.39
CA SER A 46 0.75 -10.07 -2.97
C SER A 46 1.16 -10.72 -1.64
N TYR A 47 2.44 -10.62 -1.29
CA TYR A 47 2.95 -10.90 0.04
C TYR A 47 3.08 -9.61 0.85
N VAL A 48 2.70 -9.69 2.12
CA VAL A 48 2.77 -8.58 3.07
C VAL A 48 3.44 -9.03 4.35
N SER A 49 3.97 -8.08 5.13
CA SER A 49 4.47 -8.41 6.46
C SER A 49 3.35 -8.26 7.49
N VAL A 50 3.14 -9.29 8.33
CA VAL A 50 2.15 -9.25 9.45
C VAL A 50 2.33 -7.98 10.27
N GLN A 51 3.59 -7.61 10.57
CA GLN A 51 3.94 -6.47 11.42
C GLN A 51 3.65 -5.11 10.77
N LYS A 52 3.53 -5.08 9.43
CA LYS A 52 3.22 -3.87 8.67
C LYS A 52 1.73 -3.70 8.42
N LEU A 53 0.92 -4.69 8.80
CA LEU A 53 -0.53 -4.60 8.66
C LEU A 53 -1.09 -3.59 9.67
N PRO A 54 -1.95 -2.67 9.23
CA PRO A 54 -2.62 -1.75 10.14
C PRO A 54 -3.39 -2.49 11.24
N LEU A 55 -3.36 -1.96 12.46
CA LEU A 55 -3.99 -2.59 13.63
C LEU A 55 -5.50 -2.75 13.49
N TRP A 56 -6.15 -1.90 12.69
CA TRP A 56 -7.59 -1.97 12.40
C TRP A 56 -8.00 -3.24 11.63
N ILE A 57 -7.05 -4.03 11.12
CA ILE A 57 -7.29 -5.36 10.55
C ILE A 57 -7.57 -6.41 11.63
N TYR A 58 -7.08 -6.21 12.86
CA TYR A 58 -7.23 -7.15 13.96
C TYR A 58 -8.44 -6.84 14.85
N ASP A 59 -9.44 -6.15 14.30
CA ASP A 59 -10.65 -5.79 15.03
C ASP A 59 -11.32 -7.03 15.64
N LYS A 60 -11.77 -6.90 16.90
CA LYS A 60 -12.36 -7.97 17.70
C LYS A 60 -13.76 -8.35 17.19
N GLU A 61 -14.40 -7.47 16.44
CA GLU A 61 -15.69 -7.73 15.78
C GLU A 61 -15.55 -8.62 14.53
N GLN A 62 -14.33 -8.94 14.09
CA GLN A 62 -14.11 -9.78 12.91
C GLN A 62 -14.21 -11.27 13.23
N PRO A 63 -14.66 -12.08 12.26
CA PRO A 63 -14.75 -13.53 12.44
C PRO A 63 -13.40 -14.12 12.84
N THR A 64 -13.47 -15.17 13.65
CA THR A 64 -12.30 -15.92 14.10
C THR A 64 -11.53 -16.44 12.88
N PRO A 65 -10.18 -16.44 12.94
CA PRO A 65 -9.38 -16.96 11.86
C PRO A 65 -9.63 -18.46 11.67
N TRP A 66 -9.65 -18.91 10.43
CA TRP A 66 -9.80 -20.33 10.06
C TRP A 66 -8.45 -21.03 10.02
N HIS A 67 -8.44 -22.29 10.40
CA HIS A 67 -7.30 -23.18 10.18
C HIS A 67 -7.29 -23.67 8.74
N CYS A 68 -6.12 -23.60 8.09
CA CYS A 68 -5.95 -24.08 6.73
C CYS A 68 -5.33 -25.47 6.75
N TYR A 69 -6.02 -26.41 6.11
CA TYR A 69 -5.51 -27.75 5.82
C TYR A 69 -5.56 -28.01 4.31
N SER A 70 -4.79 -28.98 3.84
CA SER A 70 -4.84 -29.43 2.45
C SER A 70 -4.37 -30.86 2.37
N ASN A 71 -5.03 -31.67 1.55
CA ASN A 71 -4.55 -33.02 1.22
C ASN A 71 -3.65 -32.99 -0.02
N CYS A 72 -3.55 -31.86 -0.71
CA CYS A 72 -2.71 -31.71 -1.89
C CYS A 72 -1.25 -31.39 -1.50
N SER A 73 -0.35 -32.33 -1.79
CA SER A 73 1.09 -32.18 -1.52
C SER A 73 1.71 -30.92 -2.15
N LYS A 74 1.25 -30.52 -3.35
CA LYS A 74 1.69 -29.30 -4.03
C LYS A 74 1.32 -28.04 -3.22
N THR A 75 0.09 -27.98 -2.72
CA THR A 75 -0.41 -26.88 -1.90
C THR A 75 0.32 -26.81 -0.55
N CYS A 76 0.51 -27.95 0.11
CA CYS A 76 1.28 -28.02 1.35
C CYS A 76 2.74 -27.55 1.16
N ASN A 77 3.42 -28.06 0.13
CA ASN A 77 4.80 -27.65 -0.18
C ASN A 77 4.88 -26.16 -0.54
N TYR A 78 3.90 -25.65 -1.28
CA TYR A 78 3.83 -24.24 -1.62
C TYR A 78 3.80 -23.37 -0.36
N PHE A 79 2.88 -23.65 0.57
CA PHE A 79 2.78 -22.88 1.80
C PHE A 79 4.01 -23.07 2.70
N ASN A 80 4.56 -24.27 2.80
CA ASN A 80 5.78 -24.52 3.57
C ASN A 80 6.98 -23.73 3.06
N ILE A 81 7.11 -23.56 1.74
CA ILE A 81 8.21 -22.78 1.14
C ILE A 81 7.91 -21.27 1.27
N LYS A 82 6.69 -20.85 0.94
CA LYS A 82 6.35 -19.43 0.80
C LYS A 82 6.04 -18.73 2.11
N LEU A 83 5.45 -19.43 3.09
CA LEU A 83 5.10 -18.91 4.41
C LEU A 83 6.04 -19.39 5.53
N LYS A 84 7.26 -19.84 5.20
CA LYS A 84 8.25 -20.30 6.19
C LYS A 84 8.59 -19.24 7.26
N SER A 85 8.61 -17.97 6.88
CA SER A 85 8.89 -16.88 7.81
C SER A 85 7.61 -16.42 8.53
N LEU A 86 7.63 -16.39 9.86
CA LEU A 86 6.51 -15.94 10.70
C LEU A 86 6.02 -14.53 10.34
N ASN A 87 6.90 -13.66 9.85
CA ASN A 87 6.55 -12.29 9.49
C ASN A 87 5.91 -12.16 8.11
N ARG A 88 5.92 -13.20 7.26
CA ARG A 88 5.36 -13.12 5.91
C ARG A 88 3.94 -13.66 5.90
N SER A 89 3.08 -12.91 5.25
CA SER A 89 1.70 -13.28 4.97
C SER A 89 1.41 -13.16 3.49
N MET A 90 0.41 -13.89 3.04
CA MET A 90 -0.06 -13.88 1.67
C MET A 90 -1.47 -13.29 1.64
N ILE A 91 -1.72 -12.38 0.71
CA ILE A 91 -3.05 -11.85 0.43
C ILE A 91 -3.59 -12.51 -0.83
N ALA A 92 -4.84 -12.94 -0.76
CA ALA A 92 -5.60 -13.40 -1.91
C ALA A 92 -6.96 -12.70 -1.97
N GLU A 93 -7.43 -12.42 -3.17
CA GLU A 93 -8.81 -12.03 -3.44
C GLU A 93 -9.65 -13.29 -3.59
N ILE A 94 -10.68 -13.42 -2.77
CA ILE A 94 -11.64 -14.52 -2.82
C ILE A 94 -12.92 -14.01 -3.49
N HIS A 95 -13.37 -14.80 -4.46
CA HIS A 95 -14.63 -14.66 -5.17
C HIS A 95 -15.54 -15.82 -4.73
N ASN A 96 -16.72 -15.46 -4.23
CA ASN A 96 -17.75 -16.44 -3.97
C ASN A 96 -18.55 -16.67 -5.26
N ASN A 97 -18.73 -17.93 -5.64
CA ASN A 97 -19.47 -18.29 -6.86
C ASN A 97 -21.00 -18.37 -6.62
N SER A 98 -21.52 -17.85 -5.49
CA SER A 98 -22.97 -17.82 -5.27
C SER A 98 -23.63 -16.80 -6.19
N MET A 99 -24.63 -17.25 -6.94
CA MET A 99 -25.34 -16.53 -8.01
C MET A 99 -26.10 -15.26 -7.60
N ASP A 100 -26.16 -14.92 -6.30
CA ASP A 100 -26.92 -13.76 -5.84
C ASP A 100 -26.04 -12.54 -5.52
N SER A 101 -26.29 -11.50 -6.32
CA SER A 101 -26.11 -10.06 -6.05
C SER A 101 -24.71 -9.58 -5.64
N ALA A 102 -24.06 -8.92 -6.61
CA ALA A 102 -22.78 -8.21 -6.51
C ALA A 102 -21.62 -9.09 -6.03
N SER A 103 -20.72 -9.44 -6.94
CA SER A 103 -19.45 -10.13 -6.65
C SER A 103 -18.68 -9.41 -5.54
N GLN A 104 -18.94 -9.79 -4.29
CA GLN A 104 -18.20 -9.30 -3.14
C GLN A 104 -16.82 -9.96 -3.19
N THR A 105 -15.90 -9.34 -3.92
CA THR A 105 -14.48 -9.68 -3.83
C THR A 105 -14.03 -9.35 -2.42
N ARG A 106 -13.69 -10.38 -1.66
CA ARG A 106 -13.21 -10.24 -0.28
C ARG A 106 -11.72 -10.56 -0.24
N LEU A 107 -10.96 -9.78 0.53
CA LEU A 107 -9.54 -10.06 0.72
C LEU A 107 -9.37 -11.07 1.84
N ALA A 108 -8.54 -12.08 1.64
CA ALA A 108 -8.15 -13.07 2.62
C ALA A 108 -6.66 -13.00 2.87
N LEU A 109 -6.31 -13.06 4.16
CA LEU A 109 -4.94 -13.04 4.65
C LEU A 109 -4.56 -14.43 5.16
N PHE A 110 -3.54 -15.02 4.56
CA PHE A 110 -2.92 -16.27 5.01
C PHE A 110 -1.63 -15.96 5.77
N TYR A 111 -1.49 -16.50 6.97
CA TYR A 111 -0.32 -16.28 7.83
C TYR A 111 -0.06 -17.49 8.72
N VAL A 112 1.15 -17.63 9.25
CA VAL A 112 1.49 -18.73 10.16
C VAL A 112 1.38 -18.28 11.60
N LYS A 113 0.64 -19.04 12.42
CA LYS A 113 0.54 -18.86 13.87
C LYS A 113 0.63 -20.22 14.53
N ASN A 114 1.46 -20.37 15.56
CA ASN A 114 1.66 -21.64 16.27
C ASN A 114 1.99 -22.81 15.32
N ASN A 115 2.88 -22.56 14.35
CA ASN A 115 3.29 -23.53 13.33
C ASN A 115 2.15 -24.06 12.42
N SER A 116 1.00 -23.39 12.44
CA SER A 116 -0.18 -23.73 11.65
C SER A 116 -0.54 -22.57 10.72
N ILE A 117 -1.01 -22.88 9.51
CA ILE A 117 -1.43 -21.86 8.55
C ILE A 117 -2.85 -21.44 8.91
N MET A 118 -3.01 -20.14 9.16
CA MET A 118 -4.28 -19.50 9.45
C MET A 118 -4.73 -18.68 8.24
N CYS A 119 -6.03 -18.59 8.03
CA CYS A 119 -6.67 -17.69 7.07
C CYS A 119 -7.62 -16.75 7.81
N LYS A 120 -7.56 -15.46 7.52
CA LYS A 120 -8.51 -14.47 8.03
C LYS A 120 -9.11 -13.70 6.87
N LEU A 121 -10.43 -13.57 6.86
CA LEU A 121 -11.12 -12.68 5.95
C LEU A 121 -10.99 -11.23 6.44
N LEU A 122 -10.50 -10.36 5.57
CA LEU A 122 -10.32 -8.94 5.87
C LEU A 122 -11.64 -8.21 5.60
N SER A 123 -12.13 -7.50 6.63
CA SER A 123 -13.26 -6.59 6.48
C SER A 123 -12.77 -5.16 6.28
N THR A 124 -13.31 -4.48 5.27
CA THR A 124 -13.07 -3.05 5.01
C THR A 124 -14.01 -2.13 5.79
N LYS A 125 -14.91 -2.69 6.63
CA LYS A 125 -15.90 -1.92 7.40
C LYS A 125 -15.27 -0.88 8.32
N LEU A 126 -14.15 -1.21 8.97
CA LEU A 126 -13.49 -0.26 9.86
C LEU A 126 -12.80 0.86 9.07
N LYS A 127 -12.24 0.53 7.89
CA LYS A 127 -11.74 1.54 6.95
C LYS A 127 -12.86 2.48 6.49
N SER A 128 -14.03 1.95 6.11
CA SER A 128 -15.15 2.79 5.66
C SER A 128 -15.64 3.73 6.77
N LYS A 129 -15.77 3.25 8.01
CA LYS A 129 -16.10 4.12 9.17
C LYS A 129 -15.07 5.25 9.35
N ILE A 130 -13.78 4.94 9.22
CA ILE A 130 -12.72 5.95 9.31
C ILE A 130 -12.84 6.96 8.16
N ASP A 131 -13.05 6.49 6.94
CA ASP A 131 -13.19 7.34 5.75
C ASP A 131 -14.46 8.24 5.85
N GLU A 132 -15.57 7.71 6.37
CA GLU A 132 -16.80 8.46 6.68
C GLU A 132 -16.53 9.56 7.72
N HIS A 133 -15.77 9.27 8.77
CA HIS A 133 -15.38 10.29 9.76
C HIS A 133 -14.44 11.36 9.19
N ILE A 134 -13.55 10.99 8.26
CA ILE A 134 -12.66 11.95 7.59
C ILE A 134 -13.47 12.87 6.68
N THR A 135 -14.39 12.32 5.88
CA THR A 135 -15.22 13.11 4.96
C THR A 135 -16.18 14.06 5.71
N THR A 136 -16.82 13.57 6.77
CA THR A 136 -17.70 14.41 7.62
C THR A 136 -16.92 15.49 8.37
N SER A 137 -15.74 15.21 8.91
CA SER A 137 -14.90 16.21 9.57
C SER A 137 -14.35 17.27 8.60
N SER A 138 -14.07 16.88 7.37
CA SER A 138 -13.62 17.80 6.31
C SER A 138 -14.73 18.76 5.90
N ASN A 139 -15.97 18.28 5.80
CA ASN A 139 -17.13 19.10 5.45
C ASN A 139 -17.63 19.97 6.62
N ALA A 140 -17.53 19.50 7.86
CA ALA A 140 -17.88 20.29 9.04
C ALA A 140 -16.90 21.45 9.29
N ASN A 141 -15.60 21.25 9.01
CA ASN A 141 -14.58 22.28 9.21
C ASN A 141 -14.56 23.35 8.10
N ILE A 142 -15.06 23.10 6.89
CA ILE A 142 -15.15 24.15 5.85
C ILE A 142 -16.20 25.21 6.23
N ASN A 143 -17.27 24.82 6.93
CA ASN A 143 -18.31 25.76 7.36
C ASN A 143 -18.05 26.40 8.73
N SER A 144 -17.16 25.83 9.56
CA SER A 144 -16.85 26.38 10.90
C SER A 144 -15.47 27.03 11.04
N ALA A 145 -14.53 26.81 10.10
CA ALA A 145 -13.16 27.32 10.20
C ALA A 145 -12.95 28.72 9.60
N MET A 146 -13.98 29.38 9.05
CA MET A 146 -13.86 30.78 8.60
C MET A 146 -14.09 31.80 9.74
N VAL A 147 -14.55 31.37 10.92
CA VAL A 147 -15.00 32.31 11.98
C VAL A 147 -14.17 32.26 13.28
N THR A 148 -13.25 31.31 13.49
CA THR A 148 -12.54 31.27 14.78
C THR A 148 -11.04 30.98 14.70
N LYS A 149 -10.27 32.02 15.09
CA LYS A 149 -8.94 32.03 15.71
C LYS A 149 -7.76 32.11 14.73
N THR A 150 -6.99 33.21 14.58
CA THR A 150 -6.62 34.30 15.51
C THR A 150 -6.42 33.84 16.96
N ASN A 151 -5.16 33.56 17.30
CA ASN A 151 -4.65 33.30 18.65
C ASN A 151 -5.04 31.95 19.30
N SER A 152 -4.14 30.97 19.23
CA SER A 152 -3.63 30.30 20.43
C SER A 152 -2.39 29.48 20.11
N LYS A 153 -1.28 29.85 20.77
CA LYS A 153 -0.07 29.05 20.97
C LYS A 153 -0.43 27.80 21.81
N PHE A 154 0.40 26.76 21.72
CA PHE A 154 0.29 25.39 22.30
C PHE A 154 -0.52 24.42 21.43
N SER A 155 -0.01 23.27 20.97
CA SER A 155 0.76 22.27 21.71
C SER A 155 1.19 21.09 20.81
N VAL A 156 2.33 20.50 21.17
CA VAL A 156 2.70 19.07 21.08
C VAL A 156 2.94 18.44 19.69
N SER A 157 4.22 18.47 19.33
CA SER A 157 5.00 17.36 18.76
C SER A 157 4.27 16.00 18.69
N LYS A 158 3.81 15.61 17.49
CA LYS A 158 3.64 14.21 17.10
C LYS A 158 4.23 14.01 15.70
N LYS A 159 5.34 13.27 15.67
CA LYS A 159 6.08 12.89 14.46
C LYS A 159 5.21 12.08 13.48
N PRO A 160 5.27 12.39 12.18
CA PRO A 160 5.07 11.42 11.12
C PRO A 160 6.26 11.51 10.15
N THR A 161 7.43 11.04 10.56
CA THR A 161 8.67 11.25 9.81
C THR A 161 8.89 10.28 8.65
N HIS A 162 8.31 9.08 8.65
CA HIS A 162 8.68 8.07 7.63
C HIS A 162 8.07 8.28 6.24
N SER A 163 6.83 8.78 6.12
CA SER A 163 6.21 9.02 4.81
C SER A 163 6.74 10.30 4.14
N LEU A 164 6.95 11.37 4.91
CA LEU A 164 7.57 12.61 4.43
C LEU A 164 9.02 12.40 4.02
N LEU A 165 9.79 11.59 4.75
CA LEU A 165 11.18 11.29 4.40
C LEU A 165 11.25 10.57 3.05
N ASN A 166 10.40 9.55 2.82
CA ASN A 166 10.39 8.81 1.56
C ASN A 166 9.95 9.68 0.37
N LYS A 167 8.97 10.57 0.55
CA LYS A 167 8.56 11.53 -0.50
C LYS A 167 9.64 12.55 -0.81
N LYS A 168 10.30 13.10 0.23
CA LYS A 168 11.41 14.03 0.06
C LYS A 168 12.61 13.37 -0.62
N VAL A 169 12.91 12.12 -0.28
CA VAL A 169 13.96 11.32 -0.94
C VAL A 169 13.62 11.11 -2.42
N HIS A 170 12.39 10.69 -2.75
CA HIS A 170 11.99 10.52 -4.14
C HIS A 170 12.05 11.83 -4.95
N PHE A 171 11.58 12.95 -4.37
CA PHE A 171 11.69 14.28 -4.97
C PHE A 171 13.16 14.65 -5.23
N ASN A 172 14.01 14.51 -4.23
CA ASN A 172 15.45 14.82 -4.33
C ASN A 172 16.15 13.96 -5.38
N ASP A 173 15.83 12.66 -5.45
CA ASP A 173 16.41 11.73 -6.43
C ASP A 173 15.99 12.11 -7.86
N THR A 174 14.71 12.47 -8.04
CA THR A 174 14.16 12.85 -9.34
C THR A 174 14.76 14.18 -9.80
N LEU A 175 14.81 15.18 -8.91
CA LEU A 175 15.42 16.47 -9.16
C LEU A 175 16.90 16.35 -9.52
N SER A 176 17.65 15.53 -8.77
CA SER A 176 19.07 15.28 -9.03
C SER A 176 19.27 14.69 -10.44
N LYS A 177 18.48 13.70 -10.83
CA LYS A 177 18.54 13.09 -12.17
C LYS A 177 18.20 14.09 -13.28
N LEU A 178 17.17 14.92 -13.07
CA LEU A 178 16.77 15.95 -14.04
C LEU A 178 17.87 17.00 -14.23
N ILE A 179 18.48 17.48 -13.15
CA ILE A 179 19.58 18.47 -13.24
C ILE A 179 20.80 17.84 -13.92
N LEU A 180 21.21 16.63 -13.51
CA LEU A 180 22.35 15.95 -14.13
C LEU A 180 22.12 15.71 -15.63
N THR A 181 20.92 15.28 -16.01
CA THR A 181 20.57 15.06 -17.42
C THR A 181 20.52 16.39 -18.17
N GLY A 182 19.93 17.44 -17.59
CA GLY A 182 19.84 18.76 -18.21
C GLY A 182 21.19 19.46 -18.38
N LEU A 183 22.13 19.24 -17.46
CA LEU A 183 23.52 19.71 -17.60
C LEU A 183 24.28 18.91 -18.65
N ARG A 184 24.07 17.59 -18.70
CA ARG A 184 24.67 16.72 -19.74
C ARG A 184 24.16 17.06 -21.14
N LEU A 185 22.87 17.38 -21.30
CA LEU A 185 22.28 17.80 -22.57
C LEU A 185 22.79 19.15 -23.07
N ARG A 186 23.39 19.96 -22.19
CA ARG A 186 24.00 21.26 -22.50
C ARG A 186 25.53 21.18 -22.61
N ASP A 187 26.07 19.97 -22.67
CA ASP A 187 27.51 19.68 -22.74
C ASP A 187 28.33 20.32 -21.59
N ILE A 188 27.76 20.41 -20.39
CA ILE A 188 28.46 20.90 -19.19
C ILE A 188 29.01 19.71 -18.41
N PRO A 189 30.33 19.41 -18.49
CA PRO A 189 30.90 18.26 -17.81
C PRO A 189 30.98 18.51 -16.30
N ASN A 190 30.91 17.42 -15.54
CA ASN A 190 31.06 17.40 -14.08
C ASN A 190 32.45 17.85 -13.59
N THR A 191 33.43 17.89 -14.48
CA THR A 191 34.79 18.39 -14.23
C THR A 191 34.92 19.91 -14.41
N SER A 192 33.92 20.59 -14.96
CA SER A 192 33.99 22.04 -15.16
C SER A 192 33.96 22.78 -13.82
N SER A 193 34.78 23.84 -13.69
CA SER A 193 34.95 24.62 -12.45
C SER A 193 33.66 25.32 -11.97
N GLY A 194 32.62 25.39 -12.82
CA GLY A 194 31.30 25.93 -12.48
C GLY A 194 30.22 24.87 -12.18
N PHE A 195 30.47 23.59 -12.44
CA PHE A 195 29.45 22.54 -12.38
C PHE A 195 28.81 22.43 -11.00
N THR A 196 29.63 22.31 -9.95
CA THR A 196 29.14 22.12 -8.58
C THR A 196 28.31 23.31 -8.11
N LYS A 197 28.72 24.54 -8.49
CA LYS A 197 27.99 25.77 -8.16
C LYS A 197 26.65 25.82 -8.89
N LEU A 198 26.66 25.53 -10.19
CA LEU A 198 25.47 25.53 -11.03
C LEU A 198 24.46 24.46 -10.60
N TYR A 199 24.93 23.24 -10.32
CA TYR A 199 24.13 22.15 -9.78
C TYR A 199 23.46 22.55 -8.47
N LYS A 200 24.26 23.04 -7.51
CA LYS A 200 23.75 23.42 -6.18
C LYS A 200 22.73 24.55 -6.26
N MET A 201 23.00 25.56 -7.08
CA MET A 201 22.10 26.70 -7.25
C MET A 201 20.77 26.27 -7.91
N THR A 202 20.83 25.44 -8.95
CA THR A 202 19.64 24.88 -9.62
C THR A 202 18.82 24.01 -8.66
N PHE A 203 19.50 23.17 -7.87
CA PHE A 203 18.85 22.30 -6.90
C PHE A 203 18.12 23.11 -5.82
N GLN A 204 18.78 24.11 -5.24
CA GLN A 204 18.18 24.96 -4.21
C GLN A 204 17.01 25.80 -4.73
N ALA A 205 17.14 26.34 -5.95
CA ALA A 205 16.06 27.10 -6.58
C ALA A 205 14.83 26.22 -6.86
N ALA A 206 15.03 24.99 -7.36
CA ALA A 206 13.94 24.05 -7.60
C ALA A 206 13.28 23.56 -6.29
N GLU A 207 14.06 23.28 -5.23
CA GLU A 207 13.52 22.94 -3.91
C GLU A 207 12.71 24.12 -3.34
N PHE A 208 13.14 25.36 -3.60
CA PHE A 208 12.43 26.56 -3.17
C PHE A 208 11.11 26.77 -3.93
N THR A 209 11.08 26.57 -5.25
CA THR A 209 9.87 26.69 -6.07
C THR A 209 8.78 25.73 -5.59
N HIS A 210 9.16 24.49 -5.26
CA HIS A 210 8.22 23.45 -4.82
C HIS A 210 8.12 23.31 -3.29
N ARG A 211 8.57 24.31 -2.53
CA ARG A 211 8.71 24.22 -1.06
C ARG A 211 7.39 23.97 -0.32
N GLU A 212 6.29 24.53 -0.82
CA GLU A 212 4.97 24.36 -0.20
C GLU A 212 4.37 23.00 -0.55
N ASP A 213 4.68 22.51 -1.74
CA ASP A 213 4.21 21.23 -2.27
C ASP A 213 4.94 20.05 -1.64
N VAL A 214 6.23 20.21 -1.33
CA VAL A 214 7.02 19.24 -0.55
C VAL A 214 6.59 19.20 0.93
N LYS A 215 5.99 20.27 1.46
CA LYS A 215 5.48 20.33 2.85
C LYS A 215 4.07 19.78 3.01
N LYS A 216 3.26 19.77 1.93
CA LYS A 216 1.89 19.24 1.97
C LYS A 216 1.92 17.71 2.03
N TYR A 217 1.18 17.14 2.98
CA TYR A 217 1.14 15.70 3.21
C TYR A 217 0.55 14.90 2.03
N ASP A 218 -0.31 15.53 1.23
CA ASP A 218 -1.15 14.85 0.25
C ASP A 218 -0.81 15.19 -1.22
N TYR A 219 0.19 16.04 -1.44
CA TYR A 219 0.58 16.46 -2.78
C TYR A 219 1.96 15.94 -3.14
N GLN A 220 2.08 15.34 -4.33
CA GLN A 220 3.35 14.95 -4.92
C GLN A 220 3.55 15.79 -6.17
N VAL A 221 4.69 16.47 -6.26
CA VAL A 221 5.05 17.28 -7.42
C VAL A 221 5.08 16.37 -8.66
N PRO A 222 4.25 16.61 -9.68
CA PRO A 222 4.27 15.85 -10.92
C PRO A 222 5.62 15.96 -11.61
N PHE A 223 6.04 14.88 -12.29
CA PHE A 223 7.34 14.84 -12.97
C PHE A 223 7.46 15.95 -14.01
N GLU A 224 6.40 16.19 -14.78
CA GLU A 224 6.33 17.17 -15.86
C GLU A 224 6.56 18.59 -15.34
N LEU A 225 5.97 18.91 -14.18
CA LEU A 225 6.12 20.21 -13.54
C LEU A 225 7.55 20.42 -13.02
N LEU A 226 8.13 19.37 -12.43
CA LEU A 226 9.52 19.40 -11.96
C LEU A 226 10.50 19.53 -13.14
N GLN A 227 10.26 18.82 -14.24
CA GLN A 227 11.04 18.91 -15.47
C GLN A 227 11.00 20.33 -16.05
N GLN A 228 9.83 20.94 -16.16
CA GLN A 228 9.68 22.32 -16.63
C GLN A 228 10.44 23.31 -15.73
N THR A 229 10.36 23.11 -14.40
CA THR A 229 11.06 23.96 -13.43
C THR A 229 12.57 23.89 -13.63
N VAL A 230 13.12 22.68 -13.74
CA VAL A 230 14.57 22.48 -13.97
C VAL A 230 14.99 23.09 -15.30
N GLU A 231 14.19 22.94 -16.36
CA GLU A 231 14.49 23.50 -17.67
C GLU A 231 14.52 25.03 -17.66
N ILE A 232 13.56 25.68 -17.00
CA ILE A 232 13.54 27.14 -16.83
C ILE A 232 14.77 27.62 -16.05
N LEU A 233 15.12 26.95 -14.95
CA LEU A 233 16.25 27.32 -14.11
C LEU A 233 17.58 27.12 -14.84
N LEU A 234 17.75 26.00 -15.54
CA LEU A 234 18.95 25.74 -16.32
C LEU A 234 19.06 26.76 -17.46
N LYS A 235 17.98 27.04 -18.19
CA LYS A 235 17.98 28.08 -19.23
C LYS A 235 18.39 29.45 -18.68
N LEU A 236 17.87 29.83 -17.51
CA LEU A 236 18.22 31.08 -16.84
C LEU A 236 19.70 31.13 -16.42
N PHE A 237 20.22 30.04 -15.86
CA PHE A 237 21.57 30.01 -15.29
C PHE A 237 22.68 29.69 -16.30
N THR A 238 22.36 29.01 -17.41
CA THR A 238 23.33 28.73 -18.47
C THR A 238 23.26 29.71 -19.63
N LYS A 239 22.28 30.64 -19.61
CA LYS A 239 22.11 31.73 -20.58
C LYS A 239 22.30 31.25 -22.03
N THR A 240 21.61 30.16 -22.35
CA THR A 240 21.43 29.60 -23.70
C THR A 240 20.03 29.93 -24.20
#